data_AF-X5VCT5-F1
#
_entry.id   AF-X5VCT5-F1
#
_cell.length_a   1.000
_cell.length_b   1.000
_cell.length_c   1.000
_cell.angle_alpha   90.00
_cell.angle_beta   90.00
_cell.angle_gamma   90.00
#
_symmetry.space_group_name_H-M   'P 1'
#
loop_
_entity.id
_entity.type
_entity.pdbx_description
1 polymer ?
#
loop_
_entity_poly.entity_id
_entity_poly.type
_entity_poly.pdbx_seq_one_letter_code
_entity_poly.pdbx_strand_id
1 'polypeptide(L)'
;MKQTINPSDLMAAWNPQALYDKAERYMQQAHGLDSDEWDHALWSGLALELLARAALANIHPALVAEPDRAGSNLISALGFKPIVKKFKPRSITVSEVFTRLAAMLPEFSAELESFGALHTGRRNAELHSGELSFDGVKGSSWQPKFYQTCAVLLTSMGLTLEESWAPTRQRSQRQSLRRRPTRAPRL
;
A
#
# COMPACT_ATOMS: atom_id res chain seq x y z
N MET A 1 -34.36 -13.93 -13.27
CA MET A 1 -33.90 -13.56 -11.90
C MET A 1 -34.38 -12.15 -11.60
N LYS A 2 -34.88 -11.87 -10.39
CA LYS A 2 -35.67 -10.64 -10.14
C LYS A 2 -34.90 -9.47 -9.49
N GLN A 3 -33.75 -9.69 -8.85
CA GLN A 3 -32.86 -8.60 -8.40
C GLN A 3 -31.49 -9.15 -7.99
N THR A 4 -30.41 -8.53 -8.44
CA THR A 4 -29.05 -8.76 -7.93
C THR A 4 -28.78 -7.83 -6.75
N ILE A 5 -28.10 -8.34 -5.71
CA ILE A 5 -27.69 -7.53 -4.56
C ILE A 5 -26.47 -6.71 -5.00
N ASN A 6 -26.54 -5.40 -4.84
CA ASN A 6 -25.43 -4.50 -5.20
C ASN A 6 -24.45 -4.35 -4.03
N PRO A 7 -23.14 -4.25 -4.32
CA PRO A 7 -22.13 -3.98 -3.30
C PRO A 7 -22.26 -2.54 -2.77
N SER A 8 -21.81 -2.35 -1.53
CA SER A 8 -21.59 -1.04 -0.91
C SER A 8 -20.18 -0.52 -1.19
N ASP A 9 -19.90 0.72 -0.78
CA ASP A 9 -18.55 1.28 -0.85
C ASP A 9 -17.52 0.40 -0.12
N LEU A 10 -16.34 0.28 -0.72
CA LEU A 10 -15.25 -0.52 -0.18
C LEU A 10 -14.68 0.10 1.10
N MET A 11 -14.39 -0.75 2.08
CA MET A 11 -13.61 -0.37 3.24
C MET A 11 -12.20 0.07 2.83
N ALA A 12 -11.58 0.98 3.58
CA ALA A 12 -10.22 1.46 3.31
C ALA A 12 -9.16 0.34 3.24
N ALA A 13 -9.41 -0.81 3.88
CA ALA A 13 -8.53 -1.98 3.80
C ALA A 13 -8.46 -2.61 2.40
N TRP A 14 -9.51 -2.43 1.59
CA TRP A 14 -9.66 -3.02 0.25
C TRP A 14 -9.63 -1.96 -0.86
N ASN A 15 -9.84 -0.69 -0.51
CA ASN A 15 -9.97 0.40 -1.47
C ASN A 15 -8.59 0.78 -2.04
N PRO A 16 -8.36 0.62 -3.36
CA PRO A 16 -7.06 0.88 -3.98
C PRO A 16 -6.62 2.34 -3.82
N GLN A 17 -7.55 3.29 -3.94
CA GLN A 17 -7.24 4.72 -3.76
C GLN A 17 -6.82 5.02 -2.32
N ALA A 18 -7.52 4.47 -1.32
CA ALA A 18 -7.17 4.69 0.08
C ALA A 18 -5.79 4.10 0.45
N LEU A 19 -5.43 2.95 -0.14
CA LEU A 19 -4.11 2.33 0.00
C LEU A 19 -3.03 3.20 -0.65
N TYR A 20 -3.29 3.66 -1.88
CA TYR A 20 -2.39 4.55 -2.61
C TYR A 20 -2.16 5.88 -1.89
N ASP A 21 -3.22 6.56 -1.44
CA ASP A 21 -3.12 7.84 -0.71
C ASP A 21 -2.25 7.71 0.54
N LYS A 22 -2.31 6.55 1.20
CA LYS A 22 -1.50 6.26 2.38
C LYS A 22 -0.04 5.93 2.00
N ALA A 23 0.19 5.24 0.88
CA ALA A 23 1.53 5.05 0.33
C ALA A 23 2.19 6.39 -0.01
N GLU A 24 1.46 7.29 -0.67
CA GLU A 24 1.94 8.64 -1.01
C GLU A 24 2.28 9.45 0.24
N ARG A 25 1.43 9.40 1.27
CA ARG A 25 1.73 10.04 2.56
C ARG A 25 3.04 9.55 3.18
N TYR A 26 3.35 8.26 3.08
CA TYR A 26 4.59 7.71 3.61
C TYR A 26 5.81 8.10 2.77
N MET A 27 5.67 8.15 1.43
CA MET A 27 6.73 8.70 0.58
C MET A 27 7.00 10.18 0.85
N GLN A 28 5.97 10.98 1.11
CA GLN A 28 6.15 12.38 1.49
C GLN A 28 6.95 12.53 2.78
N GLN A 29 6.81 11.59 3.72
CA GLN A 29 7.63 11.56 4.92
C GLN A 29 9.07 11.18 4.59
N ALA A 30 9.28 10.15 3.75
CA ALA A 30 10.61 9.73 3.30
C ALA A 30 11.37 10.85 2.58
N HIS A 31 10.73 11.61 1.70
CA HIS A 31 11.36 12.72 0.96
C HIS A 31 11.83 13.89 1.85
N GLY A 32 11.33 13.98 3.08
CA GLY A 32 11.77 15.00 4.04
C GLY A 32 13.05 14.64 4.80
N LEU A 33 13.62 13.46 4.53
CA LEU A 33 14.73 12.87 5.26
C LEU A 33 15.96 12.73 4.36
N ASP A 34 17.14 12.57 4.97
CA ASP A 34 18.34 12.22 4.22
C ASP A 34 18.22 10.80 3.68
N SER A 35 18.56 10.63 2.42
CA SER A 35 18.33 9.40 1.67
C SER A 35 19.23 8.23 2.10
N ASP A 36 20.31 8.53 2.82
CA ASP A 36 21.23 7.54 3.41
C ASP A 36 20.89 7.20 4.87
N GLU A 37 19.89 7.85 5.48
CA GLU A 37 19.46 7.58 6.85
C GLU A 37 18.45 6.41 6.92
N TRP A 38 18.48 5.70 8.05
CA TRP A 38 17.67 4.49 8.27
C TRP A 38 16.16 4.77 8.17
N ASP A 39 15.71 5.95 8.60
CA ASP A 39 14.30 6.31 8.63
C ASP A 39 13.76 6.59 7.23
N HIS A 40 14.57 7.13 6.32
CA HIS A 40 14.22 7.22 4.90
C HIS A 40 13.95 5.83 4.30
N ALA A 41 14.81 4.84 4.60
CA ALA A 41 14.63 3.46 4.15
C ALA A 41 13.39 2.80 4.78
N LEU A 42 13.13 3.04 6.08
CA LEU A 42 11.94 2.55 6.77
C LEU A 42 10.64 3.10 6.14
N TRP A 43 10.57 4.42 5.92
CA TRP A 43 9.39 5.05 5.33
C TRP A 43 9.17 4.61 3.88
N SER A 44 10.26 4.39 3.13
CA SER A 44 10.20 3.82 1.78
C SER A 44 9.65 2.39 1.80
N GLY A 45 10.10 1.54 2.73
CA GLY A 45 9.56 0.18 2.90
C GLY A 45 8.07 0.15 3.25
N LEU A 46 7.62 1.06 4.12
CA LEU A 46 6.21 1.24 4.46
C LEU A 46 5.37 1.69 3.26
N ALA A 47 5.89 2.63 2.47
CA ALA A 47 5.24 3.10 1.26
C ALA A 47 5.13 2.00 0.19
N LEU A 48 6.20 1.23 -0.02
CA LEU A 48 6.23 0.13 -0.98
C LEU A 48 5.19 -0.94 -0.65
N GLU A 49 5.03 -1.31 0.63
CA GLU A 49 3.98 -2.25 1.04
C GLU A 49 2.59 -1.77 0.63
N LEU A 50 2.27 -0.50 0.91
CA LEU A 50 0.95 0.05 0.60
C LEU A 50 0.75 0.24 -0.89
N LEU A 51 1.79 0.64 -1.63
CA LEU A 51 1.74 0.77 -3.08
C LEU A 51 1.51 -0.57 -3.77
N ALA A 52 2.20 -1.63 -3.34
CA ALA A 52 1.98 -2.98 -3.87
C ALA A 52 0.56 -3.46 -3.60
N ARG A 53 0.03 -3.21 -2.39
CA ARG A 53 -1.37 -3.52 -2.06
C ARG A 53 -2.34 -2.71 -2.90
N ALA A 54 -2.06 -1.43 -3.16
CA ALA A 54 -2.87 -0.58 -4.01
C ALA A 54 -2.92 -1.13 -5.44
N ALA A 55 -1.75 -1.49 -6.01
CA ALA A 55 -1.65 -2.07 -7.35
C ALA A 55 -2.46 -3.37 -7.47
N LEU A 56 -2.35 -4.27 -6.49
CA LEU A 56 -3.10 -5.53 -6.50
C LEU A 56 -4.61 -5.30 -6.32
N ALA A 57 -5.01 -4.40 -5.42
CA ALA A 57 -6.41 -4.05 -5.22
C ALA A 57 -7.00 -3.30 -6.42
N ASN A 58 -6.18 -2.61 -7.22
CA ASN A 58 -6.59 -1.93 -8.45
C ASN A 58 -6.92 -2.93 -9.57
N ILE A 59 -6.27 -4.10 -9.58
CA ILE A 59 -6.72 -5.22 -10.41
C ILE A 59 -8.08 -5.70 -9.90
N HIS A 60 -8.17 -6.07 -8.63
CA HIS A 60 -9.44 -6.33 -7.95
C HIS A 60 -9.29 -6.36 -6.42
N PRO A 61 -10.18 -5.71 -5.63
CA PRO A 61 -10.08 -5.65 -4.16
C PRO A 61 -10.05 -7.02 -3.46
N ALA A 62 -10.74 -8.02 -4.01
CA ALA A 62 -10.73 -9.39 -3.46
C ALA A 62 -9.32 -10.02 -3.43
N LEU A 63 -8.40 -9.57 -4.28
CA LEU A 63 -7.06 -10.13 -4.36
C LEU A 63 -6.18 -9.77 -3.16
N VAL A 64 -6.55 -8.76 -2.36
CA VAL A 64 -5.84 -8.43 -1.11
C VAL A 64 -6.47 -9.06 0.13
N ALA A 65 -7.62 -9.72 0.00
CA ALA A 65 -8.31 -10.36 1.11
C ALA A 65 -7.62 -11.67 1.52
N GLU A 66 -7.35 -11.84 2.82
CA GLU A 66 -6.86 -13.11 3.36
C GLU A 66 -7.96 -14.17 3.28
N PRO A 67 -7.70 -15.36 2.70
CA PRO A 67 -8.66 -16.46 2.73
C PRO A 67 -9.04 -16.84 4.16
N ASP A 68 -10.34 -16.95 4.44
CA ASP A 68 -10.85 -17.43 5.72
C ASP A 68 -11.97 -18.45 5.51
N ARG A 69 -12.14 -19.37 6.46
CA ARG A 69 -13.12 -20.46 6.35
C ARG A 69 -14.55 -19.97 6.12
N ALA A 70 -14.91 -18.80 6.66
CA ALA A 70 -16.24 -18.22 6.51
C ALA A 70 -16.38 -17.33 5.27
N GLY A 71 -15.30 -17.13 4.50
CA GLY A 71 -15.24 -16.20 3.37
C GLY A 71 -15.53 -14.75 3.75
N SER A 72 -15.43 -14.37 5.02
CA SER A 72 -15.82 -13.05 5.50
C SER A 72 -14.96 -11.94 4.92
N ASN A 73 -13.65 -12.17 4.76
CA ASN A 73 -12.76 -11.22 4.12
C ASN A 73 -13.11 -11.04 2.64
N LEU A 74 -13.38 -12.15 1.93
CA LEU A 74 -13.79 -12.11 0.53
C LEU A 74 -15.12 -11.37 0.35
N ILE A 75 -16.15 -11.71 1.14
CA ILE A 75 -17.45 -11.03 1.15
C ILE A 75 -17.26 -9.53 1.38
N SER A 76 -16.42 -9.15 2.35
CA SER A 76 -16.12 -7.75 2.63
C SER A 76 -15.39 -7.04 1.49
N ALA A 77 -14.41 -7.69 0.87
CA ALA A 77 -13.66 -7.13 -0.25
C ALA A 77 -14.48 -7.02 -1.53
N LEU A 78 -15.55 -7.81 -1.65
CA LEU A 78 -16.56 -7.68 -2.71
C LEU A 78 -17.56 -6.53 -2.43
N GLY A 79 -17.43 -5.80 -1.32
CA GLY A 79 -18.32 -4.69 -0.95
C GLY A 79 -19.58 -5.11 -0.21
N PHE A 80 -19.70 -6.37 0.22
CA PHE A 80 -20.82 -6.85 1.02
C PHE A 80 -20.48 -6.85 2.52
N LYS A 81 -21.50 -6.77 3.38
CA LYS A 81 -21.29 -6.80 4.84
C LYS A 81 -21.31 -8.24 5.37
N PRO A 82 -20.21 -8.76 5.94
CA PRO A 82 -20.24 -10.07 6.58
C PRO A 82 -21.16 -10.08 7.81
N ILE A 83 -21.87 -11.18 8.03
CA ILE A 83 -22.81 -11.35 9.15
C ILE A 83 -22.08 -11.80 10.44
N VAL A 84 -20.78 -12.11 10.33
CA VAL A 84 -19.95 -12.53 11.47
C VAL A 84 -19.84 -11.43 12.53
N LYS A 85 -20.11 -11.79 13.79
CA LYS A 85 -20.00 -10.86 14.93
C LYS A 85 -18.57 -10.34 15.06
N LYS A 86 -18.42 -9.02 15.25
CA LYS A 86 -17.13 -8.33 15.44
C LYS A 86 -16.13 -8.58 14.30
N PHE A 87 -16.61 -8.71 13.06
CA PHE A 87 -15.75 -8.85 11.89
C PHE A 87 -14.71 -7.72 11.83
N LYS A 88 -13.44 -8.10 11.61
CA LYS A 88 -12.34 -7.19 11.30
C LYS A 88 -11.69 -7.68 10.01
N PRO A 89 -11.52 -6.80 9.00
CA PRO A 89 -10.89 -7.19 7.74
C PRO A 89 -9.44 -7.63 7.98
N ARG A 90 -9.03 -8.74 7.37
CA ARG A 90 -7.64 -9.20 7.35
C ARG A 90 -7.15 -9.34 5.92
N SER A 91 -6.04 -8.69 5.62
CA SER A 91 -5.37 -8.77 4.32
C SER A 91 -4.29 -9.83 4.31
N ILE A 92 -3.97 -10.35 3.13
CA ILE A 92 -2.80 -11.21 2.92
C ILE A 92 -1.49 -10.53 3.35
N THR A 93 -0.43 -11.31 3.56
CA THR A 93 0.92 -10.79 3.82
C THR A 93 1.45 -10.01 2.62
N VAL A 94 2.41 -9.11 2.83
CA VAL A 94 3.00 -8.36 1.71
C VAL A 94 3.79 -9.25 0.75
N SER A 95 4.42 -10.32 1.24
CA SER A 95 5.07 -11.31 0.38
C SER A 95 4.07 -11.96 -0.58
N GLU A 96 2.89 -12.35 -0.09
CA GLU A 96 1.81 -12.89 -0.93
C GLU A 96 1.28 -11.85 -1.93
N VAL A 97 1.28 -10.56 -1.58
CA VAL A 97 0.93 -9.47 -2.52
C VAL A 97 1.91 -9.47 -3.70
N PHE A 98 3.22 -9.54 -3.44
CA PHE A 98 4.22 -9.56 -4.50
C PHE A 98 4.12 -10.80 -5.38
N THR A 99 3.91 -11.98 -4.80
CA THR A 99 3.70 -13.21 -5.56
C THR A 99 2.47 -13.14 -6.46
N ARG A 100 1.37 -12.57 -5.99
CA ARG A 100 0.17 -12.34 -6.83
C ARG A 100 0.42 -11.32 -7.93
N LEU A 101 1.15 -10.25 -7.65
CA LEU A 101 1.53 -9.26 -8.65
C LEU A 101 2.41 -9.90 -9.75
N ALA A 102 3.42 -10.69 -9.38
CA ALA A 102 4.27 -11.39 -10.34
C ALA A 102 3.49 -12.38 -11.22
N ALA A 103 2.44 -13.00 -10.67
CA ALA A 103 1.57 -13.89 -11.42
C ALA A 103 0.61 -13.17 -12.39
N MET A 104 0.38 -11.86 -12.23
CA MET A 104 -0.65 -11.11 -12.97
C MET A 104 -0.10 -9.95 -13.80
N LEU A 105 1.10 -9.45 -13.49
CA LEU A 105 1.75 -8.32 -14.16
C LEU A 105 3.05 -8.80 -14.81
N PRO A 106 3.08 -9.02 -16.14
CA PRO A 106 4.27 -9.48 -16.86
C PRO A 106 5.53 -8.63 -16.63
N GLU A 107 5.34 -7.33 -16.41
CA GLU A 107 6.40 -6.34 -16.20
C GLU A 107 6.96 -6.39 -14.76
N PHE A 108 6.24 -7.04 -13.83
CA PHE A 108 6.68 -7.23 -12.46
C PHE A 108 7.57 -8.48 -12.37
N SER A 109 8.84 -8.31 -12.76
CA SER A 109 9.79 -9.41 -12.86
C SER A 109 10.10 -10.07 -11.50
N ALA A 110 10.63 -11.31 -11.55
CA ALA A 110 11.11 -12.02 -10.36
C ALA A 110 12.18 -11.24 -9.56
N GLU A 111 12.95 -10.39 -10.23
CA GLU A 111 13.92 -9.50 -9.57
C GLU A 111 13.20 -8.43 -8.73
N LEU A 112 12.13 -7.82 -9.26
CA LEU A 112 11.34 -6.82 -8.55
C LEU A 112 10.54 -7.45 -7.39
N GLU A 113 10.02 -8.66 -7.59
CA GLU A 113 9.40 -9.46 -6.53
C GLU A 113 10.40 -9.71 -5.38
N SER A 114 11.58 -10.24 -5.72
CA SER A 114 12.63 -10.55 -4.73
C SER A 114 13.07 -9.30 -3.97
N PHE A 115 13.23 -8.18 -4.68
CA PHE A 115 13.54 -6.90 -4.06
C PHE A 115 12.42 -6.44 -3.12
N GLY A 116 11.15 -6.50 -3.56
CA GLY A 116 10.01 -6.08 -2.77
C GLY A 116 9.91 -6.89 -1.47
N ALA A 117 10.06 -8.22 -1.56
CA ALA A 117 10.08 -9.11 -0.41
C ALA A 117 11.25 -8.79 0.55
N LEU A 118 12.46 -8.58 0.03
CA LEU A 118 13.63 -8.23 0.85
C LEU A 118 13.44 -6.89 1.57
N HIS A 119 13.04 -5.85 0.84
CA HIS A 119 12.97 -4.49 1.38
C HIS A 119 11.85 -4.35 2.41
N THR A 120 10.67 -4.93 2.14
CA THR A 120 9.57 -4.96 3.11
C THR A 120 9.83 -5.91 4.29
N GLY A 121 10.68 -6.93 4.09
CA GLY A 121 11.19 -7.82 5.13
C GLY A 121 12.11 -7.11 6.12
N ARG A 122 13.06 -6.28 5.64
CA ARG A 122 13.87 -5.41 6.51
C ARG A 122 13.00 -4.48 7.35
N ARG A 123 11.96 -3.88 6.75
CA ARG A 123 10.97 -3.09 7.48
C ARG A 123 10.25 -3.90 8.56
N ASN A 124 9.90 -5.16 8.30
CA ASN A 124 9.28 -6.00 9.33
C ASN A 124 10.23 -6.27 10.50
N ALA A 125 11.51 -6.54 10.24
CA ALA A 125 12.50 -6.72 11.29
C ALA A 125 12.69 -5.42 12.09
N GLU A 126 12.86 -4.27 11.44
CA GLU A 126 12.95 -2.96 12.08
C GLU A 126 11.77 -2.65 13.02
N LEU A 127 10.54 -3.04 12.65
CA LEU A 127 9.33 -2.73 13.44
C LEU A 127 8.97 -3.78 14.50
N HIS A 128 9.41 -5.02 14.33
CA HIS A 128 8.89 -6.15 15.10
C HIS A 128 9.98 -7.01 15.76
N SER A 129 11.25 -6.68 15.57
CA SER A 129 12.38 -7.29 16.27
C SER A 129 13.23 -6.21 16.98
N GLY A 130 14.36 -6.61 17.55
CA GLY A 130 15.37 -5.70 18.10
C GLY A 130 16.50 -5.39 17.11
N GLU A 131 16.35 -5.76 15.84
CA GLU A 131 17.36 -5.53 14.79
C GLU A 131 17.29 -4.10 14.24
N LEU A 132 18.45 -3.54 13.92
CA LEU A 132 18.59 -2.28 13.20
C LEU A 132 18.79 -2.59 11.71
N SER A 133 17.73 -3.09 11.06
CA SER A 133 17.81 -3.71 9.74
C SER A 133 18.15 -2.74 8.59
N PHE A 134 18.06 -1.44 8.85
CA PHE A 134 18.46 -0.39 7.90
C PHE A 134 19.76 0.33 8.28
N ASP A 135 20.33 0.08 9.46
CA ASP A 135 21.55 0.77 9.88
C ASP A 135 22.74 0.39 8.98
N GLY A 136 23.52 1.38 8.55
CA GLY A 136 24.61 1.23 7.59
C GLY A 136 24.21 0.86 6.15
N VAL A 137 22.92 0.78 5.81
CA VAL A 137 22.45 0.48 4.45
C VAL A 137 22.40 1.76 3.60
N LYS A 138 23.42 1.95 2.75
CA LYS A 138 23.48 3.11 1.84
C LYS A 138 22.31 3.17 0.86
N GLY A 139 21.73 4.35 0.67
CA GLY A 139 20.64 4.63 -0.27
C GLY A 139 20.93 4.14 -1.68
N SER A 140 22.15 4.39 -2.16
CA SER A 140 22.64 3.95 -3.47
C SER A 140 22.52 2.44 -3.74
N SER A 141 22.47 1.60 -2.70
CA SER A 141 22.37 0.14 -2.84
C SER A 141 20.95 -0.37 -3.13
N TRP A 142 19.91 0.40 -2.82
CA TRP A 142 18.52 -0.07 -2.90
C TRP A 142 17.59 0.90 -3.63
N GLN A 143 17.86 2.21 -3.60
CA GLN A 143 16.99 3.22 -4.20
C GLN A 143 16.73 2.99 -5.70
N PRO A 144 17.72 2.65 -6.56
CA PRO A 144 17.43 2.43 -7.97
C PRO A 144 16.40 1.33 -8.20
N LYS A 145 16.53 0.21 -7.48
CA LYS A 145 15.59 -0.92 -7.57
C LYS A 145 14.24 -0.55 -6.96
N PHE A 146 14.23 0.20 -5.86
CA PHE A 146 13.01 0.73 -5.25
C PHE A 146 12.19 1.57 -6.24
N TYR A 147 12.80 2.59 -6.84
CA TYR A 147 12.12 3.46 -7.78
C TYR A 147 11.68 2.70 -9.04
N GLN A 148 12.47 1.72 -9.49
CA GLN A 148 12.07 0.82 -10.57
C GLN A 148 10.81 0.00 -10.20
N THR A 149 10.79 -0.63 -9.02
CA THR A 149 9.63 -1.38 -8.52
C THR A 149 8.40 -0.48 -8.43
N CYS A 150 8.54 0.72 -7.88
CA CYS A 150 7.43 1.66 -7.76
C CYS A 150 6.92 2.15 -9.12
N ALA A 151 7.81 2.41 -10.09
CA ALA A 151 7.41 2.79 -11.44
C ALA A 151 6.55 1.70 -12.11
N VAL A 152 6.92 0.42 -11.99
CA VAL A 152 6.12 -0.70 -12.54
C VAL A 152 4.74 -0.77 -11.86
N LEU A 153 4.69 -0.67 -10.52
CA LEU A 153 3.42 -0.71 -9.77
C LEU A 153 2.51 0.48 -10.08
N LEU A 154 3.07 1.68 -10.27
CA LEU A 154 2.30 2.86 -10.65
C LEU A 154 1.78 2.73 -12.08
N THR A 155 2.61 2.26 -12.99
CA THR A 155 2.23 2.05 -14.40
C THR A 155 1.07 1.05 -14.51
N SER A 156 1.06 -0.02 -13.71
CA SER A 156 -0.06 -0.97 -13.69
C SER A 156 -1.38 -0.38 -13.19
N MET A 157 -1.34 0.79 -12.56
CA MET A 157 -2.53 1.56 -12.15
C MET A 157 -2.83 2.74 -13.08
N GLY A 158 -2.10 2.90 -14.19
CA GLY A 158 -2.25 4.02 -15.11
C GLY A 158 -1.69 5.35 -14.56
N LEU A 159 -0.71 5.29 -13.66
CA LEU A 159 -0.03 6.44 -13.06
C LEU A 159 1.46 6.46 -13.46
N THR A 160 2.07 7.63 -13.46
CA THR A 160 3.53 7.77 -13.59
C THR A 160 4.18 8.14 -12.27
N LEU A 161 5.48 7.88 -12.16
CA LEU A 161 6.29 8.24 -10.98
C LEU A 161 6.28 9.75 -10.77
N GLU A 162 6.44 10.51 -11.85
CA GLU A 162 6.48 11.96 -11.89
C GLU A 162 5.14 12.54 -11.42
N GLU A 163 4.01 12.05 -11.91
CA GLU A 163 2.69 12.54 -11.50
C GLU A 163 2.36 12.23 -10.05
N SER A 164 2.78 11.04 -9.59
CA SER A 164 2.45 10.51 -8.27
C SER A 164 3.25 11.19 -7.18
N TRP A 165 4.53 11.48 -7.43
CA TRP A 165 5.46 11.96 -6.42
C TRP A 165 5.99 13.38 -6.67
N ALA A 166 5.48 14.08 -7.69
CA ALA A 166 5.80 15.47 -7.96
C ALA A 166 5.59 16.39 -6.74
N PRO A 167 6.46 17.40 -6.55
CA PRO A 167 6.34 18.41 -5.49
C PRO A 167 4.98 19.13 -5.44
N THR A 168 4.28 19.23 -6.58
CA THR A 168 3.05 20.01 -6.70
C THR A 168 1.85 19.34 -6.03
N ARG A 169 1.73 18.00 -6.07
CA ARG A 169 0.68 17.27 -5.31
C ARG A 169 0.91 17.36 -3.80
N GLN A 170 2.18 17.45 -3.36
CA GLN A 170 2.57 17.55 -1.95
C GLN A 170 2.01 18.82 -1.26
N ARG A 171 1.82 19.92 -2.00
CA ARG A 171 1.22 21.16 -1.46
C ARG A 171 -0.30 21.07 -1.33
N SER A 172 -0.99 20.49 -2.31
CA SER A 172 -2.45 20.41 -2.35
C SER A 172 -3.05 19.51 -1.26
N GLN A 173 -2.41 18.38 -0.95
CA GLN A 173 -2.84 17.49 0.15
C GLN A 173 -2.60 18.10 1.54
N ARG A 174 -1.49 18.82 1.73
CA ARG A 174 -1.22 19.55 2.99
C ARG A 174 -2.24 20.66 3.22
N GLN A 175 -2.72 21.33 2.17
CA GLN A 175 -3.77 22.35 2.28
C GLN A 175 -5.16 21.75 2.55
N SER A 176 -5.50 20.58 1.97
CA SER A 176 -6.79 19.93 2.22
C SER A 176 -6.89 19.31 3.63
N LEU A 177 -5.80 18.76 4.16
CA LEU A 177 -5.73 18.25 5.54
C LEU A 177 -5.85 19.35 6.59
N ARG A 178 -5.32 20.55 6.33
CA ARG A 178 -5.49 21.74 7.20
C ARG A 178 -6.90 22.33 7.17
N ARG A 179 -7.72 21.96 6.18
CA ARG A 179 -9.07 22.50 5.95
C ARG A 179 -10.20 21.63 6.46
N ARG A 180 -9.95 20.49 7.13
CA ARG A 180 -11.03 19.74 7.78
C ARG A 180 -11.59 20.56 8.96
N PRO A 181 -12.84 21.05 8.91
CA PRO A 181 -13.41 21.79 10.02
C PRO A 181 -13.68 20.82 11.17
N THR A 182 -13.13 21.12 12.34
CA THR A 182 -13.58 20.57 13.62
C THR A 182 -15.07 20.84 13.72
N ARG A 183 -15.89 19.81 13.50
CA ARG A 183 -17.33 19.88 13.78
C ARG A 183 -17.47 19.95 15.30
N ALA A 184 -17.65 21.16 15.83
CA ALA A 184 -18.04 21.36 17.22
C ALA A 184 -19.41 20.70 17.46
N PRO A 185 -19.62 20.02 18.59
CA PRO A 185 -20.93 19.49 18.94
C PRO A 185 -21.86 20.67 19.23
N ARG A 186 -23.03 20.67 18.57
CA ARG A 186 -24.11 21.59 18.93
C ARG A 186 -24.73 21.11 20.25
N LEU A 187 -24.81 22.03 21.20
CA LEU A 187 -25.56 21.90 22.46
C LEU A 187 -27.05 21.73 22.18
#